data_AF-A0A1G0CKE9-F1
#
_entry.id   AF-A0A1G0CKE9-F1
#
_cell.length_a   1.000
_cell.length_b   1.000
_cell.length_c   1.000
_cell.angle_alpha   90.00
_cell.angle_beta   90.00
_cell.angle_gamma   90.00
#
_symmetry.space_group_name_H-M   'P 1'
#
loop_
_entity.id
_entity.type
_entity.pdbx_description
1 polymer ?
#
loop_
_entity_poly.entity_id
_entity_poly.type
_entity_poly.pdbx_seq_one_letter_code
_entity_poly.pdbx_strand_id
1 'polypeptide(L)'
;MNSEDTEPTIMIDQTVWQITGCSGGYLWGNCAALMYAEGTTPDSAPLPYRMAGSITPNGNVQISFMPMNELGAAMSVSGWGNLKKESDSWLFEMQMASGFTDLVAHWAFMAATEEGDPSWEQLPGTDYSVPEFLEAAGF
;
A
#
# COMPACT_ATOMS: atom_id res chain seq x y z
N MET A 1 -7.31 25.88 12.18
CA MET A 1 -7.97 24.57 12.01
C MET A 1 -9.44 24.78 12.32
N ASN A 2 -10.29 24.94 11.30
CA ASN A 2 -11.74 24.95 11.48
C ASN A 2 -12.20 23.50 11.33
N SER A 3 -12.79 22.94 12.38
CA SER A 3 -13.31 21.58 12.45
C SER A 3 -14.70 21.48 11.80
N GLU A 4 -14.83 21.86 10.53
CA GLU A 4 -16.11 21.78 9.82
C GLU A 4 -16.27 20.51 8.98
N ASP A 5 -15.22 19.69 8.81
CA ASP A 5 -15.37 18.36 8.21
C ASP A 5 -15.83 17.35 9.26
N THR A 6 -17.16 17.14 9.34
CA THR A 6 -17.77 16.10 10.19
C THR A 6 -17.95 14.76 9.47
N GLU A 7 -17.71 14.70 8.16
CA GLU A 7 -17.90 13.49 7.34
C GLU A 7 -16.59 13.02 6.70
N PRO A 8 -16.22 11.73 6.82
CA PRO A 8 -15.07 11.17 6.12
C PRO A 8 -15.22 11.29 4.60
N THR A 9 -14.15 11.69 3.92
CA THR A 9 -14.08 11.62 2.45
C THR A 9 -13.67 10.22 2.02
N ILE A 10 -14.39 9.64 1.05
CA ILE A 10 -14.02 8.36 0.44
C ILE A 10 -12.84 8.58 -0.50
N MET A 11 -11.81 7.76 -0.32
CA MET A 11 -10.58 7.81 -1.11
C MET A 11 -10.48 6.53 -1.94
N ILE A 12 -10.01 6.68 -3.18
CA ILE A 12 -9.43 5.57 -3.94
C ILE A 12 -7.97 5.45 -3.52
N ASP A 13 -7.54 4.22 -3.25
CA ASP A 13 -6.17 3.86 -2.89
C ASP A 13 -5.75 2.67 -3.76
N GLN A 14 -4.80 2.92 -4.65
CA GLN A 14 -4.11 1.88 -5.38
C GLN A 14 -2.68 1.78 -4.85
N THR A 15 -2.35 0.61 -4.30
CA THR A 15 -1.05 0.35 -3.69
C THR A 15 -0.44 -0.94 -4.25
N VAL A 16 0.85 -0.88 -4.60
CA VAL A 16 1.63 -2.03 -5.09
C VAL A 16 2.84 -2.25 -4.18
N TRP A 17 3.00 -3.48 -3.70
CA TRP A 17 4.15 -3.90 -2.90
C TRP A 17 5.07 -4.79 -3.73
N GLN A 18 6.31 -4.36 -3.90
CA GLN A 18 7.36 -5.18 -4.49
C GLN A 18 8.25 -5.75 -3.39
N ILE A 19 7.98 -7.00 -2.99
CA ILE A 19 8.78 -7.70 -1.97
C ILE A 19 10.10 -8.13 -2.62
N THR A 20 11.19 -7.49 -2.22
CA THR A 20 12.54 -7.73 -2.78
C THR A 20 13.36 -8.74 -1.98
N GLY A 21 12.94 -9.03 -0.74
CA GLY A 21 13.61 -10.00 0.10
C GLY A 21 12.81 -10.38 1.33
N CYS A 22 13.09 -11.57 1.85
CA CYS A 22 12.55 -12.07 3.09
C CYS A 22 13.55 -12.99 3.79
N SER A 23 13.55 -12.99 5.14
CA SER A 23 14.37 -13.89 5.94
C SER A 23 13.85 -13.96 7.37
N GLY A 24 13.77 -15.17 7.94
CA GLY A 24 13.46 -15.38 9.36
C GLY A 24 12.13 -14.77 9.83
N GLY A 25 11.13 -14.72 8.95
CA GLY A 25 9.83 -14.07 9.24
C GLY A 25 9.81 -12.56 9.03
N TYR A 26 10.90 -11.95 8.54
CA TYR A 26 10.94 -10.55 8.12
C TYR A 26 10.86 -10.43 6.60
N LEU A 27 10.30 -9.32 6.11
CA LEU A 27 10.24 -8.98 4.69
C LEU A 27 10.52 -7.50 4.46
N TRP A 28 11.05 -7.17 3.29
CA TRP A 28 11.35 -5.79 2.90
C TRP A 28 11.25 -5.58 1.40
N GLY A 29 11.08 -4.32 1.00
CA GLY A 29 10.99 -3.97 -0.40
C GLY A 29 10.51 -2.55 -0.64
N ASN A 30 9.84 -2.39 -1.78
CA ASN A 30 9.31 -1.13 -2.26
C ASN A 30 7.78 -1.14 -2.14
N CYS A 31 7.22 0.03 -1.94
CA CYS A 31 5.78 0.26 -1.99
C CYS A 31 5.54 1.54 -2.80
N ALA A 32 4.68 1.44 -3.81
CA ALA A 32 4.15 2.59 -4.54
C ALA A 32 2.68 2.74 -4.13
N ALA A 33 2.24 3.95 -3.81
CA ALA A 33 0.86 4.22 -3.42
C ALA A 33 0.34 5.46 -4.14
N LEU A 34 -0.86 5.35 -4.72
CA LEU A 34 -1.59 6.45 -5.34
C LEU A 34 -2.94 6.59 -4.65
N MET A 35 -3.17 7.76 -4.05
CA MET A 35 -4.41 8.06 -3.35
C MET A 35 -5.04 9.34 -3.88
N TYR A 36 -6.34 9.32 -4.12
CA TYR A 36 -7.12 10.48 -4.57
C TYR A 36 -8.59 10.33 -4.17
N ALA A 37 -9.34 11.43 -4.12
CA ALA A 37 -10.74 11.39 -3.70
C ALA A 37 -11.62 10.70 -4.74
N GLU A 38 -12.60 9.90 -4.28
CA GLU A 38 -13.55 9.25 -5.17
C GLU A 38 -14.28 10.28 -6.06
N GLY A 39 -14.46 9.97 -7.35
CA GLY A 39 -15.07 10.87 -8.32
C GLY A 39 -14.12 11.95 -8.88
N THR A 40 -12.85 11.94 -8.47
CA THR A 40 -11.80 12.80 -9.05
C THR A 40 -10.83 11.98 -9.91
N THR A 41 -9.95 12.67 -10.65
CA THR A 41 -8.85 12.06 -11.39
C THR A 41 -7.55 12.35 -10.64
N PRO A 42 -6.66 11.36 -10.46
CA PRO A 42 -5.36 11.61 -9.85
C PRO A 42 -4.57 12.62 -10.69
N ASP A 43 -4.05 13.66 -10.04
CA ASP A 43 -3.26 14.73 -10.64
C ASP A 43 -1.74 14.57 -10.41
N SER A 44 -1.36 13.50 -9.72
CA SER A 44 -0.01 13.24 -9.24
C SER A 44 0.42 11.80 -9.55
N ALA A 45 1.73 11.61 -9.67
CA ALA A 45 2.33 10.28 -9.79
C ALA A 45 2.24 9.52 -8.45
N PRO A 46 2.31 8.18 -8.46
CA PRO A 46 2.34 7.39 -7.24
C PRO A 46 3.53 7.79 -6.35
N LEU A 47 3.33 7.74 -5.03
CA LEU A 47 4.35 8.10 -4.06
C LEU A 47 5.21 6.88 -3.69
N PRO A 48 6.55 7.04 -3.66
CA PRO A 48 7.46 5.96 -3.28
C PRO A 48 7.66 5.82 -1.77
N TYR A 49 7.58 4.58 -1.31
CA TYR A 49 7.87 4.16 0.06
C TYR A 49 8.84 2.97 0.08
N ARG A 50 9.68 2.90 1.11
CA ARG A 50 10.32 1.65 1.52
C ARG A 50 9.45 0.94 2.53
N MET A 51 9.29 -0.37 2.37
CA MET A 51 8.55 -1.19 3.32
C MET A 51 9.50 -2.15 4.04
N ALA A 52 9.25 -2.33 5.33
CA ALA A 52 9.85 -3.38 6.13
C ALA A 52 8.83 -3.88 7.15
N GLY A 53 8.78 -5.19 7.36
CA GLY A 53 7.81 -5.79 8.26
C GLY A 53 8.17 -7.19 8.71
N SER A 54 7.27 -7.78 9.49
CA SER A 54 7.38 -9.14 9.97
C SER A 54 6.06 -9.88 9.87
N ILE A 55 6.17 -11.21 9.74
CA ILE A 55 5.09 -12.17 9.74
C ILE A 55 5.44 -13.21 10.79
N THR A 56 4.56 -13.36 11.79
CA THR A 56 4.72 -14.39 12.82
C THR A 56 4.37 -15.78 12.25
N PRO A 57 4.80 -16.89 12.88
CA PRO A 57 4.41 -18.24 12.44
C PRO A 57 2.90 -18.50 12.41
N ASN A 58 2.11 -17.73 13.17
CA ASN A 58 0.66 -17.81 13.19
C ASN A 58 -0.01 -16.90 12.14
N GLY A 59 0.78 -16.25 11.28
CA GLY A 59 0.28 -15.39 10.20
C GLY A 59 0.06 -13.93 10.58
N ASN A 60 0.21 -13.50 11.84
CA ASN A 60 0.08 -12.08 12.18
C ASN A 60 1.15 -11.25 11.45
N VAL A 61 0.74 -10.13 10.86
CA VAL A 61 1.58 -9.25 10.04
C VAL A 61 1.67 -7.87 10.67
N GLN A 62 2.87 -7.30 10.67
CA GLN A 62 3.09 -5.88 10.90
C GLN A 62 4.07 -5.35 9.86
N ILE A 63 3.72 -4.26 9.19
CA ILE A 63 4.57 -3.62 8.18
C ILE A 63 4.61 -2.11 8.45
N SER A 64 5.79 -1.52 8.30
CA SER A 64 5.97 -0.07 8.29
C SER A 64 6.37 0.38 6.89
N PHE A 65 5.77 1.47 6.43
CA PHE A 65 6.04 2.12 5.15
C PHE A 65 6.64 3.49 5.40
N MET A 66 7.82 3.74 4.83
CA MET A 66 8.61 4.94 5.06
C MET A 66 8.73 5.70 3.74
N PRO A 67 8.20 6.93 3.64
CA PRO A 67 8.27 7.69 2.40
C PRO A 67 9.72 7.99 2.04
N MET A 68 10.05 7.92 0.74
CA MET A 68 11.39 8.22 0.23
C MET A 68 11.58 9.73 0.00
N ASN A 69 11.34 10.54 1.03
CA ASN A 69 11.52 12.00 1.00
C ASN A 69 12.22 12.50 2.28
N GLU A 70 12.54 13.80 2.35
CA GLU A 70 13.24 14.41 3.49
C GLU A 70 12.47 14.31 4.81
N LEU A 71 11.13 14.16 4.75
CA LEU A 71 10.27 14.02 5.93
C LEU A 71 10.25 12.58 6.50
N GLY A 72 10.66 11.59 5.71
CA GLY A 72 11.01 10.24 6.14
C GLY A 72 10.07 9.62 7.19
N ALA A 73 10.66 8.94 8.18
CA ALA A 73 9.96 8.15 9.20
C ALA A 73 8.91 8.93 10.03
N ALA A 74 8.94 10.27 10.03
CA ALA A 74 7.93 11.08 10.73
C ALA A 74 6.53 10.93 10.11
N MET A 75 6.44 10.50 8.86
CA MET A 75 5.19 10.22 8.14
C MET A 75 5.02 8.72 7.85
N SER A 76 5.63 7.84 8.67
CA SER A 76 5.55 6.40 8.43
C SER A 76 4.12 5.90 8.58
N VAL A 77 3.65 5.14 7.60
CA VAL A 77 2.39 4.39 7.69
C VAL A 77 2.68 3.08 8.41
N SER A 78 1.82 2.69 9.34
CA SER A 78 1.87 1.36 9.95
C SER A 78 0.66 0.55 9.53
N GLY A 79 0.93 -0.67 9.08
CA GLY A 79 -0.07 -1.67 8.70
C GLY A 79 -0.01 -2.87 9.64
N TRP A 80 -1.18 -3.35 10.02
CA TRP A 80 -1.35 -4.56 10.83
C TRP A 80 -2.37 -5.47 10.17
N GLY A 81 -2.15 -6.78 10.25
CA GLY A 81 -3.02 -7.70 9.55
C GLY A 81 -2.68 -9.15 9.77
N ASN A 82 -3.18 -10.00 8.87
CA ASN A 82 -2.92 -11.43 8.85
C ASN A 82 -2.64 -11.91 7.43
N LEU A 83 -1.67 -12.80 7.31
CA LEU A 83 -1.45 -13.59 6.11
C LEU A 83 -2.44 -14.77 6.15
N LYS A 84 -3.42 -14.75 5.26
CA LYS A 84 -4.48 -15.77 5.18
C LYS A 84 -4.39 -16.53 3.86
N LYS A 85 -4.78 -17.81 3.90
CA LYS A 85 -4.91 -18.62 2.70
C LYS A 85 -6.38 -18.69 2.29
N GLU A 86 -6.70 -18.24 1.08
CA GLU A 86 -8.03 -18.27 0.50
C GLU A 86 -7.95 -18.83 -0.93
N SER A 87 -8.79 -19.82 -1.26
CA SER A 87 -8.85 -20.43 -2.60
C SER A 87 -7.47 -20.79 -3.18
N ASP A 88 -6.64 -21.42 -2.36
CA ASP A 88 -5.24 -21.80 -2.63
C ASP A 88 -4.21 -20.67 -2.80
N SER A 89 -4.62 -19.40 -2.66
CA SER A 89 -3.72 -18.24 -2.71
C SER A 89 -3.48 -17.65 -1.33
N TRP A 90 -2.27 -17.14 -1.09
CA TRP A 90 -1.96 -16.37 0.11
C TRP A 90 -2.28 -14.90 -0.12
N LEU A 91 -3.03 -14.31 0.81
CA LEU A 91 -3.44 -12.92 0.79
C LEU A 91 -2.99 -12.24 2.07
N PHE A 92 -2.52 -11.00 1.96
CA PHE A 92 -2.37 -10.14 3.13
C PHE A 92 -3.69 -9.42 3.38
N GLU A 93 -4.41 -9.78 4.44
CA GLU A 93 -5.53 -8.98 4.93
C GLU A 93 -4.99 -7.93 5.88
N MET A 94 -5.03 -6.66 5.48
CA MET A 94 -4.29 -5.59 6.14
C MET A 94 -5.20 -4.41 6.43
N GLN A 95 -5.05 -3.87 7.64
CA GLN A 95 -5.54 -2.55 8.00
C GLN A 95 -4.35 -1.61 8.10
N MET A 96 -4.43 -0.48 7.42
CA MET A 96 -3.40 0.57 7.43
C MET A 96 -3.99 1.86 7.97
N ALA A 97 -3.21 2.56 8.79
CA ALA A 97 -3.55 3.89 9.24
C ALA A 97 -2.35 4.82 9.09
N SER A 98 -2.60 6.00 8.53
CA SER A 98 -1.59 7.04 8.33
C SER A 98 -2.17 8.40 8.69
N GLY A 99 -1.32 9.32 9.13
CA GLY A 99 -1.72 10.71 9.28
C GLY A 99 -1.06 11.43 10.43
N PHE A 100 -0.94 12.75 10.28
CA PHE A 100 -0.60 13.67 11.37
C PHE A 100 -1.67 14.77 11.47
N THR A 101 -2.03 15.37 10.34
CA THR A 101 -3.15 16.33 10.21
C THR A 101 -4.41 15.67 9.67
N ASP A 102 -4.28 14.86 8.62
CA ASP A 102 -5.37 14.10 8.01
C ASP A 102 -5.16 12.61 8.26
N LEU A 103 -6.16 11.95 8.82
CA LEU A 103 -6.11 10.52 9.14
C LEU A 103 -6.77 9.72 8.02
N VAL A 104 -5.98 8.86 7.39
CA VAL A 104 -6.48 7.88 6.42
C VAL A 104 -6.50 6.51 7.09
N ALA A 105 -7.64 5.84 7.01
CA ALA A 105 -7.80 4.45 7.39
C ALA A 105 -8.15 3.63 6.15
N HIS A 106 -7.43 2.54 5.95
CA HIS A 106 -7.58 1.67 4.79
C HIS A 106 -7.66 0.21 5.25
N TRP A 107 -8.48 -0.59 4.59
CA TRP A 107 -8.49 -2.04 4.74
C TRP A 107 -8.58 -2.69 3.37
N ALA A 108 -7.74 -3.70 3.12
CA ALA A 108 -7.77 -4.46 1.87
C ALA A 108 -7.19 -5.87 2.02
N PHE A 109 -7.53 -6.72 1.04
CA PHE A 109 -6.78 -7.93 0.73
C PHE A 109 -5.76 -7.63 -0.35
N MET A 110 -4.47 -7.82 -0.05
CA MET A 110 -3.39 -7.72 -1.03
C MET A 110 -3.11 -9.11 -1.59
N ALA A 111 -3.42 -9.29 -2.87
CA ALA A 111 -3.10 -10.49 -3.63
C ALA A 111 -1.73 -10.35 -4.31
N ALA A 112 -1.02 -11.48 -4.45
CA ALA A 112 0.13 -11.53 -5.33
C ALA A 112 -0.32 -11.47 -6.79
N THR A 113 0.48 -10.83 -7.64
CA THR A 113 0.29 -10.82 -9.09
C THR A 113 1.64 -10.86 -9.78
N GLU A 114 1.70 -11.45 -10.98
CA GLU A 114 2.89 -11.64 -11.79
C GLU A 114 2.62 -11.40 -13.29
N GLU A 115 3.68 -11.30 -14.09
CA GLU A 115 3.59 -11.10 -15.54
C GLU A 115 2.68 -12.14 -16.19
N GLY A 116 1.69 -11.66 -16.95
CA GLY A 116 0.64 -12.49 -17.56
C GLY A 116 -0.69 -12.49 -16.80
N ASP A 117 -0.73 -12.04 -15.54
CA ASP A 117 -1.99 -11.82 -14.82
C ASP A 117 -2.71 -10.55 -15.32
N PRO A 118 -4.06 -10.53 -15.37
CA PRO A 118 -4.80 -9.30 -15.69
C PRO A 118 -4.47 -8.13 -14.76
N SER A 119 -4.24 -8.41 -13.47
CA SER A 119 -3.87 -7.39 -12.47
C SER A 119 -2.44 -6.88 -12.61
N TRP A 120 -1.58 -7.59 -13.36
CA TRP A 120 -0.23 -7.12 -13.68
C TRP A 120 -0.26 -6.09 -14.81
N GLU A 121 -1.12 -6.31 -15.80
CA GLU A 121 -1.26 -5.45 -16.97
C GLU A 121 -2.13 -4.21 -16.70
N GLN A 122 -3.11 -4.31 -15.79
CA GLN A 122 -4.02 -3.22 -15.48
C GLN A 122 -4.38 -3.17 -13.99
N LEU A 123 -3.87 -2.17 -13.29
CA LEU A 123 -4.19 -1.94 -11.88
C LEU A 123 -5.58 -1.31 -11.71
N PRO A 124 -6.37 -1.75 -10.70
CA PRO A 124 -7.65 -1.15 -10.39
C PRO A 124 -7.56 0.37 -10.13
N GLY A 125 -8.54 1.12 -10.62
CA GLY A 125 -8.63 2.57 -10.36
C GLY A 125 -7.53 3.41 -11.03
N THR A 126 -6.68 2.83 -11.88
CA THR A 126 -5.64 3.58 -12.58
C THR A 126 -5.51 3.09 -14.02
N ASP A 127 -4.78 3.85 -14.84
CA ASP A 127 -4.42 3.43 -16.21
C ASP A 127 -3.04 2.75 -16.28
N TYR A 128 -2.45 2.40 -15.13
CA TYR A 128 -1.10 1.80 -15.07
C TYR A 128 -1.13 0.27 -15.08
N SER A 129 -0.16 -0.33 -15.74
CA SER A 129 0.35 -1.67 -15.41
C SER A 129 1.25 -1.63 -14.15
N VAL A 130 1.56 -2.78 -13.57
CA VAL A 130 2.46 -2.88 -12.41
C VAL A 130 3.85 -2.28 -12.70
N PRO A 131 4.54 -2.60 -13.82
CA PRO A 131 5.84 -2.01 -14.13
C PRO A 131 5.78 -0.48 -14.28
N GLU A 132 4.79 0.04 -15.01
CA GLU A 132 4.64 1.49 -15.22
C GLU A 132 4.32 2.21 -13.91
N PHE A 133 3.52 1.60 -13.03
CA PHE A 133 3.19 2.16 -11.72
C PHE A 133 4.42 2.29 -10.82
N LEU A 134 5.28 1.26 -10.81
CA LEU A 134 6.54 1.27 -10.06
C LEU A 134 7.53 2.28 -10.64
N GLU A 135 7.65 2.35 -11.97
CA GLU A 135 8.52 3.33 -12.66
C GLU A 135 8.06 4.76 -12.38
N ALA A 136 6.74 5.03 -12.45
CA ALA A 136 6.17 6.34 -12.15
C ALA A 136 6.41 6.78 -10.70
N ALA A 137 6.50 5.82 -9.76
CA ALA A 137 6.89 6.08 -8.38
C ALA A 137 8.41 6.31 -8.21
N GLY A 138 9.22 5.92 -9.19
CA GLY A 138 10.68 6.07 -9.18
C GLY A 138 11.46 4.84 -8.69
N PHE A 139 10.93 3.63 -8.90
CA PHE A 139 11.62 2.36 -8.62
C PHE A 139 12.25 1.71 -9.85
#